data_AF-A0A7K3WFA9-F1
#
_entry.id   AF-A0A7K3WFA9-F1
#
_cell.length_a   1.000
_cell.length_b   1.000
_cell.length_c   1.000
_cell.angle_alpha   90.00
_cell.angle_beta   90.00
_cell.angle_gamma   90.00
#
_symmetry.space_group_name_H-M   'P 1'
#
loop_
_entity.id
_entity.type
_entity.pdbx_description
1 polymer ?
#
loop_
_entity_poly.entity_id
_entity_poly.type
_entity_poly.pdbx_seq_one_letter_code
_entity_poly.pdbx_strand_id
1 'polypeptide(L)' 'MSQEQLADRAGIERKSVSRVETGAYSPSVDRLWRIGDALGLPLHVLLAPAGYTLHDAVRPQSVQPAASGDHARSPA' A
#
# COMPACT_ATOMS: atom_id res chain seq x y z
N MET A 1 -6.84 -19.45 -3.92
CA MET A 1 -7.27 -18.87 -5.20
C MET A 1 -6.13 -19.03 -6.20
N SER A 2 -6.40 -19.50 -7.42
CA SER A 2 -5.39 -19.54 -8.50
C SER A 2 -5.22 -18.17 -9.17
N GLN A 3 -4.14 -17.99 -9.93
CA GLN A 3 -3.94 -16.76 -10.73
C GLN A 3 -5.07 -16.54 -11.75
N GLU A 4 -5.59 -17.61 -12.34
CA GLU A 4 -6.73 -17.56 -13.28
C GLU A 4 -7.97 -17.00 -12.55
N GLN A 5 -8.30 -17.58 -11.39
CA GLN A 5 -9.45 -17.14 -10.58
C GLN A 5 -9.32 -15.69 -10.09
N LEU A 6 -8.11 -15.25 -9.74
CA LEU A 6 -7.86 -13.86 -9.37
C LEU A 6 -8.01 -12.93 -10.58
N ALA A 7 -7.45 -13.32 -11.73
CA ALA A 7 -7.53 -12.57 -12.96
C ALA A 7 -8.99 -12.36 -13.39
N ASP A 8 -9.79 -13.43 -13.35
CA ASP A 8 -11.22 -13.39 -13.65
C ASP A 8 -11.98 -12.44 -12.72
N ARG A 9 -11.75 -12.54 -11.40
CA ARG A 9 -12.39 -11.66 -10.41
C ARG A 9 -11.96 -10.20 -10.55
N ALA A 10 -10.69 -9.95 -10.83
CA ALA A 10 -10.17 -8.60 -11.02
C ALA A 10 -10.49 -8.03 -12.42
N GLY A 11 -10.96 -8.85 -13.35
CA GLY A 11 -11.19 -8.50 -14.76
C GLY A 11 -9.92 -8.08 -15.51
N ILE A 12 -8.80 -8.75 -15.23
CA ILE A 12 -7.51 -8.53 -15.89
C ILE A 12 -6.99 -9.85 -16.48
N GLU A 13 -5.97 -9.80 -17.32
CA GLU A 13 -5.37 -11.03 -17.86
C GLU A 13 -4.56 -11.79 -16.80
N ARG A 14 -4.59 -13.13 -16.84
CA ARG A 14 -3.73 -13.98 -15.98
C ARG A 14 -2.24 -13.64 -16.09
N LYS A 15 -1.77 -13.32 -17.30
CA LYS A 15 -0.38 -12.88 -17.52
C LYS A 15 -0.08 -11.57 -16.77
N SER A 16 -1.05 -10.68 -16.64
CA SER A 16 -0.90 -9.46 -15.85
C SER A 16 -0.71 -9.79 -14.37
N VAL A 17 -1.51 -10.71 -13.81
CA VAL A 17 -1.35 -11.19 -12.42
C VAL A 17 0.05 -11.77 -12.20
N SER A 18 0.50 -12.69 -13.06
CA SER A 18 1.83 -13.29 -12.97
C SER A 18 2.96 -12.23 -13.03
N ARG A 19 2.82 -11.21 -13.87
CA ARG A 19 3.80 -10.11 -13.94
C ARG A 19 3.78 -9.21 -12.71
N VAL A 20 2.65 -9.06 -12.03
CA VAL A 20 2.57 -8.33 -10.74
C VAL A 20 3.33 -9.11 -9.68
N GLU A 21 3.03 -10.40 -9.52
CA GLU A 21 3.64 -11.27 -8.49
C GLU A 21 5.15 -11.40 -8.63
N THR A 22 5.65 -11.39 -9.86
CA THR A 22 7.09 -11.47 -10.17
C THR A 22 7.80 -10.11 -10.15
N GLY A 23 7.07 -9.01 -9.94
CA GLY A 23 7.64 -7.66 -10.03
C GLY A 23 8.16 -7.29 -11.42
N ALA A 24 7.70 -7.97 -12.47
CA ALA A 24 8.18 -7.80 -13.84
C ALA A 24 7.75 -6.47 -14.50
N TYR A 25 6.99 -5.65 -13.79
CA TYR A 25 6.63 -4.27 -14.16
C TYR A 25 6.04 -3.53 -12.95
N SER A 26 5.93 -2.21 -13.06
CA SER A 26 5.17 -1.38 -12.13
C SER A 26 3.69 -1.30 -12.59
N PRO A 27 2.74 -1.92 -11.86
CA PRO A 27 1.33 -1.90 -12.23
C PRO A 27 0.72 -0.52 -11.99
N SER A 28 -0.36 -0.20 -12.72
CA SER A 28 -1.14 1.01 -12.41
C SER A 28 -1.84 0.86 -11.06
N VAL A 29 -2.10 1.98 -10.39
CA VAL A 29 -2.88 2.03 -9.15
C VAL A 29 -4.28 1.43 -9.35
N ASP A 30 -4.93 1.70 -10.48
CA ASP A 30 -6.21 1.06 -10.87
C ASP A 30 -6.11 -0.48 -10.87
N ARG A 31 -5.04 -1.02 -11.44
CA ARG A 31 -4.85 -2.47 -11.49
C ARG A 31 -4.62 -3.07 -10.11
N LEU A 32 -3.87 -2.39 -9.25
CA LEU A 32 -3.70 -2.80 -7.86
C LEU A 32 -5.02 -2.74 -7.08
N TRP A 33 -5.83 -1.70 -7.31
CA TRP A 33 -7.19 -1.59 -6.73
C TRP A 33 -8.06 -2.79 -7.08
N ARG A 34 -8.13 -3.16 -8.37
CA ARG A 34 -8.93 -4.30 -8.84
C ARG A 34 -8.45 -5.63 -8.27
N ILE A 35 -7.13 -5.80 -8.14
CA ILE A 35 -6.55 -6.98 -7.49
C ILE A 35 -6.91 -7.02 -6.00
N GLY A 36 -6.83 -5.88 -5.30
CA GLY A 36 -7.21 -5.77 -3.89
C GLY A 36 -8.67 -6.08 -3.65
N ASP A 37 -9.56 -5.50 -4.44
CA ASP A 37 -11.00 -5.75 -4.39
C ASP A 37 -11.34 -7.23 -4.62
N ALA A 38 -10.73 -7.85 -5.63
CA ALA A 38 -10.89 -9.28 -5.91
C ALA A 38 -10.38 -10.21 -4.78
N LEU A 39 -9.40 -9.73 -3.99
CA LEU A 39 -8.86 -10.41 -2.81
C LEU A 39 -9.65 -10.10 -1.53
N GLY A 40 -10.56 -9.12 -1.54
CA GLY A 40 -11.21 -8.59 -0.35
C GLY A 40 -10.24 -7.85 0.59
N LEU A 41 -9.17 -7.26 0.03
CA LEU A 41 -8.14 -6.56 0.77
C LEU A 41 -8.14 -5.06 0.43
N PRO A 42 -8.00 -4.18 1.44
CA PRO A 42 -7.82 -2.76 1.16
C PRO A 42 -6.46 -2.51 0.49
N LEU A 43 -6.40 -1.55 -0.45
CA LEU A 43 -5.23 -1.30 -1.29
C LEU A 43 -3.92 -1.13 -0.49
N HIS A 44 -3.96 -0.48 0.68
CA HIS A 44 -2.76 -0.25 1.48
C HIS A 44 -2.05 -1.54 1.90
N VAL A 45 -2.77 -2.68 1.98
CA VAL A 45 -2.19 -3.99 2.27
C VAL A 45 -1.27 -4.45 1.14
N LEU A 46 -1.64 -4.20 -0.12
CA LEU A 46 -0.84 -4.56 -1.29
C LEU A 46 0.42 -3.70 -1.45
N LEU A 47 0.43 -2.52 -0.81
CA LEU A 47 1.55 -1.57 -0.85
C LEU A 47 2.44 -1.67 0.39
N ALA A 48 2.07 -2.48 1.38
CA ALA A 48 2.85 -2.65 2.60
C ALA A 48 4.21 -3.31 2.27
N PRO A 49 5.32 -2.83 2.86
CA PRO A 49 6.60 -3.50 2.73
C PRO A 49 6.53 -4.95 3.23
N ALA A 50 7.26 -5.85 2.57
CA ALA A 50 7.37 -7.23 3.04
C ALA A 50 7.94 -7.26 4.47
N GLY A 51 7.22 -7.91 5.40
CA GLY A 51 7.57 -7.94 6.82
C GLY A 51 6.85 -6.91 7.69
N TYR A 52 6.01 -6.04 7.12
CA TYR A 52 5.10 -5.21 7.90
C TYR A 52 3.92 -6.05 8.42
N THR A 53 3.78 -6.16 9.74
CA THR A 53 2.63 -6.87 10.32
C THR A 53 1.50 -5.87 10.53
N LEU A 54 0.32 -6.11 9.95
CA LEU A 54 -0.84 -5.20 10.02
C LEU A 54 -1.29 -4.84 11.45
N HIS A 55 -0.82 -5.56 12.47
CA HIS A 55 -1.01 -5.22 13.88
C HIS A 55 -0.44 -3.85 14.25
N ASP A 56 0.52 -3.31 13.49
CA ASP A 56 1.14 -2.00 13.76
C ASP A 56 0.31 -0.80 13.28
N ALA A 57 -0.70 -1.02 12.44
CA ALA A 57 -1.56 0.06 11.93
C ALA A 57 -2.54 0.61 12.99
N VAL A 58 -2.71 -0.08 14.13
CA VAL A 58 -3.43 0.42 15.31
C VAL A 58 -2.44 0.97 16.33
N ARG A 59 -1.53 1.84 15.91
CA ARG A 59 -0.98 2.85 16.82
C ARG A 59 -1.58 4.17 16.39
N PRO A 60 -2.48 4.81 17.18
CA PRO A 60 -2.90 6.16 16.86
C PRO A 60 -1.63 6.99 16.71
N GLN A 61 -1.46 7.58 15.53
CA GLN A 61 -0.37 8.52 15.31
C GLN A 61 -0.57 9.63 16.35
N SER A 62 0.21 9.58 17.42
CA SER A 62 0.48 10.76 18.22
C SER A 62 1.12 11.73 17.23
N VAL A 63 0.29 12.58 16.64
CA VAL A 63 0.71 13.74 15.87
C VAL A 63 1.63 14.51 16.82
N GLN A 64 2.94 14.34 16.65
CA GLN A 64 3.90 15.17 17.37
C GLN A 64 3.66 16.58 16.84
N PRO A 65 3.30 17.56 17.69
CA PRO A 65 3.18 18.92 17.23
C PRO A 65 4.55 19.30 16.68
N ALA A 66 4.56 19.84 15.46
CA ALA A 66 5.75 20.37 14.82
C ALA A 66 6.50 21.22 15.85
N ALA A 67 7.75 20.86 16.12
CA ALA A 67 8.61 21.57 17.05
C ALA A 67 8.52 23.06 16.73
N SER A 68 7.93 23.81 17.66
CA SER A 68 7.86 25.27 17.60
C SER A 68 9.29 25.76 17.44
N GLY A 69 9.57 26.37 16.29
CA GLY A 69 10.88 26.94 15.98
C GLY A 69 11.26 27.94 17.05
N ASP A 70 12.32 27.61 17.79
CA ASP A 70 12.97 28.50 18.74
C ASP A 70 13.64 29.64 17.95
N HIS A 71 12.86 30.69 17.67
CA HIS A 71 13.40 31.98 17.28
C HIS A 71 13.99 32.61 18.55
N ALA A 72 15.21 32.19 18.88
CA ALA A 72 16.06 32.92 19.80
C ALA A 72 16.31 34.33 19.22
N ARG A 73 15.47 35.29 19.64
CA ARG A 73 15.77 36.71 19.50
C ARG A 73 16.91 37.04 20.47
N SER A 74 18.01 37.58 19.94
CA SER A 74 19.04 38.27 20.71
C SER A 74 18.43 39.28 21.68
N PRO A 75 18.96 39.38 22.90
CA PRO A 75 18.89 40.62 23.64
C PRO A 75 20.18 41.45 23.48
N ALA A 76 19.97 42.73 23.75
CA ALA A 76 20.81 43.90 23.49
C ALA A 76 22.12 43.97 24.28
#